data_AF-A0A7V3JNR9-F1
#
_entry.id   AF-A0A7V3JNR9-F1
#
_cell.length_a   1.000
_cell.length_b   1.000
_cell.length_c   1.000
_cell.angle_alpha   90.00
_cell.angle_beta   90.00
_cell.angle_gamma   90.00
#
_symmetry.space_group_name_H-M   'P 1'
#
loop_
_entity.id
_entity.type
_entity.pdbx_description
1 polymer ?
#
loop_
_entity_poly.entity_id
_entity_poly.type
_entity_poly.pdbx_seq_one_letter_code
_entity_poly.pdbx_strand_id
1 'polypeptide(L)'
;MPKPLAWVCWSTGKDSAWALHVERRRGEVEVTGLLTTITEAYNRVSMHGVRDEVLCAQAEALGLPLVRVPIPAPCSNAAYEAAMGRAIQRARAEGITSM
;
A
#
# COMPACT_ATOMS: atom_id res chain seq x y z
N MET A 1 -24.32 -10.10 1.33
CA MET A 1 -23.61 -9.19 2.25
C MET A 1 -22.67 -8.33 1.40
N PRO A 2 -22.40 -7.05 1.78
CA PRO A 2 -21.39 -6.26 1.08
C PRO A 2 -20.02 -6.94 1.19
N LYS A 3 -19.17 -6.77 0.18
CA LYS A 3 -17.81 -7.32 0.19
C LYS A 3 -16.97 -6.58 1.24
N PRO A 4 -16.06 -7.25 1.95
CA PRO A 4 -15.06 -6.58 2.77
C PRO A 4 -14.25 -5.58 1.92
N LEU A 5 -14.03 -4.38 2.43
CA LEU A 5 -13.15 -3.41 1.80
C LEU A 5 -11.69 -3.78 2.09
N ALA A 6 -10.86 -3.73 1.07
CA ALA A 6 -9.45 -4.11 1.14
C ALA A 6 -8.51 -3.03 0.61
N TRP A 7 -7.36 -2.89 1.26
CA TRP A 7 -6.17 -2.32 0.63
C TRP A 7 -5.26 -3.45 0.14
N VAL A 8 -4.38 -3.16 -0.82
CA VAL A 8 -3.36 -4.13 -1.26
C VAL A 8 -1.98 -3.57 -0.96
N CYS A 9 -1.13 -4.36 -0.31
CA CYS A 9 0.28 -4.04 -0.14
C CYS A 9 0.98 -3.92 -1.52
N TRP A 10 1.43 -2.71 -1.85
CA TRP A 10 1.94 -2.39 -3.18
C TRP A 10 3.43 -2.04 -3.12
N SER A 11 4.27 -2.88 -3.71
CA SER A 11 5.73 -2.68 -3.76
C SER A 11 6.21 -2.17 -5.11
N THR A 12 5.30 -1.85 -6.04
CA THR A 12 5.53 -1.53 -7.47
C THR A 12 6.06 -2.68 -8.34
N GLY A 13 6.29 -3.85 -7.73
CA GLY A 13 6.82 -5.03 -8.40
C GLY A 13 5.74 -5.95 -8.97
N LYS A 14 6.20 -6.97 -9.71
CA LYS A 14 5.33 -7.99 -10.32
C LYS A 14 4.46 -8.75 -9.31
N ASP A 15 4.94 -8.97 -8.10
CA ASP A 15 4.24 -9.82 -7.12
C ASP A 15 3.05 -9.08 -6.50
N SER A 16 3.19 -7.79 -6.15
CA SER A 16 2.05 -6.98 -5.74
C SER A 16 1.05 -6.75 -6.88
N ALA A 17 1.55 -6.61 -8.12
CA ALA A 17 0.70 -6.52 -9.31
C ALA A 17 -0.12 -7.80 -9.53
N TRP A 18 0.51 -8.96 -9.35
CA TRP A 18 -0.13 -10.26 -9.44
C TRP A 18 -1.16 -10.47 -8.32
N ALA A 19 -0.82 -10.11 -7.07
CA ALA A 19 -1.75 -10.17 -5.96
C ALA A 19 -3.02 -9.34 -6.24
N LEU A 20 -2.85 -8.08 -6.67
CA LEU A 20 -3.97 -7.23 -7.06
C LEU A 20 -4.82 -7.85 -8.19
N HIS A 21 -4.16 -8.42 -9.21
CA HIS A 21 -4.85 -9.09 -10.31
C HIS A 21 -5.70 -10.26 -9.82
N VAL A 22 -5.15 -11.11 -8.95
CA VAL A 22 -5.84 -12.28 -8.39
C VAL A 22 -7.01 -11.85 -7.52
N GLU A 23 -6.85 -10.87 -6.63
CA GLU A 23 -7.92 -10.42 -5.73
C GLU A 23 -9.09 -9.79 -6.51
N ARG A 24 -8.81 -8.99 -7.54
CA ARG A 24 -9.84 -8.47 -8.45
C ARG A 24 -10.58 -9.58 -9.19
N ARG A 25 -9.90 -10.67 -9.56
CA ARG A 25 -10.48 -11.82 -10.26
C ARG A 25 -11.33 -12.70 -9.37
N ARG A 26 -10.91 -12.95 -8.12
CA ARG A 26 -11.70 -13.70 -7.13
C ARG A 26 -12.95 -12.93 -6.75
N GLY A 27 -12.83 -11.61 -6.60
CA GLY A 27 -13.94 -10.74 -6.25
C GLY A 27 -14.50 -11.02 -4.85
N GLU A 28 -13.71 -11.61 -3.96
CA GLU A 28 -14.05 -11.88 -2.56
C GLU A 28 -14.01 -10.59 -1.72
N VAL A 29 -13.16 -9.63 -2.11
CA VAL A 29 -13.02 -8.31 -1.50
C VAL A 29 -13.28 -7.20 -2.53
N GLU A 30 -13.53 -5.99 -2.04
CA GLU A 30 -13.53 -4.76 -2.82
C GLU A 30 -12.21 -4.00 -2.59
N VAL A 31 -11.33 -4.02 -3.59
CA VAL A 31 -10.05 -3.31 -3.48
C VAL A 31 -10.26 -1.81 -3.68
N THR A 32 -10.01 -1.04 -2.62
CA THR A 32 -10.28 0.40 -2.57
C THR A 32 -9.01 1.25 -2.44
N GLY A 33 -7.84 0.65 -2.31
CA GLY A 33 -6.59 1.40 -2.21
C GLY A 33 -5.33 0.52 -2.26
N LEU A 34 -4.20 1.20 -2.43
CA LEU A 34 -2.85 0.64 -2.40
C LEU A 34 -2.12 1.15 -1.16
N LEU A 35 -1.33 0.30 -0.50
CA LEU A 35 -0.53 0.66 0.67
C LEU A 35 0.96 0.46 0.38
N THR A 36 1.76 1.52 0.49
CA THR A 36 3.20 1.48 0.16
C THR A 36 4.04 2.22 1.19
N THR A 37 5.15 1.63 1.62
CA THR A 37 6.15 2.32 2.46
C THR A 37 7.14 3.12 1.61
N ILE A 38 7.37 4.37 2.01
CA ILE A 38 8.26 5.32 1.32
C ILE A 38 9.38 5.73 2.26
N THR A 39 10.62 5.61 1.83
CA THR A 39 11.76 6.13 2.60
C THR A 39 11.83 7.64 2.42
N GLU A 40 11.57 8.39 3.50
CA GLU A 40 11.43 9.86 3.47
C GLU A 40 12.67 10.55 2.92
N ALA A 41 13.86 10.12 3.33
CA ALA A 41 15.14 10.73 2.95
C ALA A 41 15.41 10.70 1.43
N TYR A 42 14.76 9.78 0.69
CA TYR A 42 15.05 9.56 -0.73
C TYR A 42 13.83 9.75 -1.64
N ASN A 43 12.65 9.95 -1.05
CA ASN A 43 11.35 9.94 -1.75
C ASN A 43 11.21 8.73 -2.70
N ARG A 44 11.48 7.53 -2.17
CA ARG A 44 11.48 6.27 -2.93
C ARG A 44 10.74 5.18 -2.18
N VAL A 45 10.16 4.25 -2.94
CA VAL A 45 9.62 3.00 -2.40
C VAL A 45 10.72 2.29 -1.65
N SER A 46 10.43 1.91 -0.41
CA SER A 46 11.39 1.22 0.46
C SER A 46 11.81 -0.12 -0.16
N MET A 47 13.02 -0.58 0.15
CA MET A 47 13.67 -1.82 -0.34
C MET A 47 14.01 -1.86 -1.84
N HIS A 48 13.13 -1.39 -2.72
CA HIS A 48 13.31 -1.48 -4.17
C HIS A 48 13.81 -0.18 -4.82
N GLY A 49 13.81 0.95 -4.10
CA GLY A 49 14.38 2.21 -4.58
C GLY A 49 13.63 2.84 -5.75
N VAL A 50 12.41 2.39 -6.02
CA VAL A 50 11.58 2.89 -7.12
C VAL A 50 11.17 4.33 -6.84
N ARG A 51 11.24 5.19 -7.86
CA ARG A 51 10.91 6.61 -7.76
C ARG A 51 9.42 6.79 -7.44
N ASP A 52 9.10 7.79 -6.63
CA ASP A 52 7.71 8.12 -6.30
C ASP A 52 6.86 8.39 -7.56
N GLU A 53 7.42 8.99 -8.61
CA GLU A 53 6.75 9.22 -9.89
C GLU A 53 6.22 7.93 -10.54
N VAL A 54 6.99 6.84 -10.48
CA VAL A 54 6.57 5.54 -11.04
C VAL A 54 5.45 4.93 -10.19
N LEU A 55 5.57 5.04 -8.86
CA LEU A 55 4.52 4.61 -7.93
C LEU A 55 3.21 5.37 -8.19
N CYS A 56 3.26 6.69 -8.33
CA CYS A 56 2.11 7.53 -8.69
C CYS A 56 1.48 7.09 -10.00
N ALA A 57 2.29 6.96 -11.06
CA ALA A 57 1.80 6.58 -12.38
C ALA A 57 1.13 5.21 -12.37
N GLN A 58 1.66 4.25 -11.60
CA GLN A 58 1.01 2.95 -11.40
C GLN A 58 -0.33 3.06 -10.67
N ALA A 59 -0.40 3.83 -9.57
CA ALA A 59 -1.64 4.02 -8.82
C ALA A 59 -2.72 4.71 -9.68
N GLU A 60 -2.33 5.72 -10.45
CA GLU A 60 -3.19 6.43 -11.40
C GLU A 60 -3.70 5.49 -12.50
N ALA A 61 -2.81 4.71 -13.13
CA ALA A 61 -3.20 3.72 -14.14
C ALA A 61 -4.13 2.63 -13.60
N LEU A 62 -4.05 2.33 -12.31
CA LEU A 62 -4.94 1.37 -11.64
C LEU A 62 -6.27 1.97 -11.19
N GLY A 63 -6.39 3.30 -11.21
CA GLY A 63 -7.55 4.05 -10.70
C GLY A 63 -7.74 3.88 -9.19
N LEU A 64 -6.66 3.64 -8.44
CA LEU A 64 -6.73 3.36 -7.00
C LEU A 64 -6.03 4.46 -6.18
N PRO A 65 -6.63 4.91 -5.07
CA PRO A 65 -5.96 5.75 -4.08
C PRO A 65 -4.67 5.09 -3.56
N LEU A 66 -3.64 5.90 -3.36
CA LEU A 66 -2.36 5.48 -2.79
C LEU A 66 -2.22 5.98 -1.35
N VAL A 67 -2.08 5.04 -0.42
CA VAL A 67 -1.76 5.29 0.98
C VAL A 67 -0.25 5.11 1.18
N ARG A 68 0.44 6.21 1.39
CA ARG A 68 1.88 6.21 1.67
C ARG A 68 2.13 6.08 3.17
N VAL A 69 3.08 5.23 3.53
CA VAL A 69 3.59 5.04 4.89
C VAL A 69 5.04 5.53 4.92
N PRO A 70 5.28 6.80 5.24
CA PRO A 70 6.64 7.33 5.32
C PRO A 70 7.42 6.66 6.45
N ILE A 71 8.66 6.27 6.18
CA ILE A 71 9.60 5.68 7.13
C ILE A 71 10.97 6.36 7.06
N PRO A 72 11.71 6.47 8.19
CA PRO A 72 13.02 7.11 8.23
C PRO A 72 14.13 6.27 7.59
N ALA A 73 15.33 6.85 7.41
CA ALA A 73 16.54 6.14 7.03
C ALA A 73 17.71 6.58 7.96
N PRO A 74 18.32 5.67 8.74
CA PRO A 74 17.96 4.25 8.90
C PRO A 74 16.60 4.08 9.59
N CYS A 75 15.89 2.99 9.26
CA CYS A 75 14.62 2.64 9.91
C CYS A 75 14.84 1.52 10.93
N SER A 76 14.56 1.77 12.21
CA SER A 76 14.42 0.69 13.18
C SER A 76 13.09 -0.05 12.97
N ASN A 77 13.01 -1.29 13.45
CA ASN A 77 11.76 -2.04 13.39
C ASN A 77 10.64 -1.35 14.19
N ALA A 78 10.96 -0.77 15.36
CA ALA A 78 10.00 -0.02 16.17
C ALA A 78 9.44 1.22 15.43
N ALA A 79 10.29 1.94 14.68
CA ALA A 79 9.84 3.06 13.87
C ALA A 79 8.93 2.61 12.71
N TYR A 80 9.28 1.50 12.06
CA TYR A 80 8.47 0.87 11.02
C TYR A 80 7.09 0.45 11.56
N GLU A 81 7.06 -0.29 12.67
CA GLU A 81 5.83 -0.75 13.30
C GLU A 81 4.93 0.40 13.74
N ALA A 82 5.51 1.49 14.28
CA ALA A 82 4.75 2.68 14.61
C ALA A 82 4.14 3.34 13.37
N ALA A 83 4.89 3.44 12.27
CA ALA A 83 4.39 4.02 11.01
C ALA A 83 3.29 3.16 10.37
N MET A 84 3.52 1.86 10.27
CA MET A 84 2.55 0.90 9.76
C MET A 84 1.30 0.84 10.65
N GLY A 85 1.49 0.88 11.97
CA GLY A 85 0.41 0.92 12.95
C GLY A 85 -0.54 2.09 12.73
N ARG A 86 -0.02 3.30 12.44
CA ARG A 86 -0.85 4.47 12.08
C ARG A 86 -1.66 4.22 10.80
N ALA A 87 -1.06 3.61 9.79
CA ALA A 87 -1.75 3.28 8.55
C ALA A 87 -2.86 2.25 8.77
N ILE A 88 -2.64 1.23 9.60
CA ILE A 88 -3.64 0.23 9.97
C ILE A 88 -4.80 0.88 10.76
N GLN A 89 -4.51 1.79 11.69
CA GLN A 89 -5.56 2.52 12.42
C GLN A 89 -6.41 3.37 11.47
N ARG A 90 -5.77 4.02 10.49
CA ARG A 90 -6.49 4.74 9.43
C ARG A 90 -7.40 3.81 8.61
N ALA A 91 -6.87 2.68 8.15
CA ALA A 91 -7.65 1.68 7.43
C ALA A 91 -8.90 1.24 8.21
N ARG A 92 -8.75 0.96 9.51
CA ARG A 92 -9.87 0.58 10.38
C ARG A 92 -10.92 1.70 10.48
N ALA A 93 -10.49 2.95 10.61
CA ALA A 93 -11.40 4.09 10.66
C ALA A 93 -12.15 4.31 9.32
N GLU A 94 -11.54 3.94 8.20
CA GLU A 94 -12.15 3.96 6.86
C GLU A 94 -12.96 2.69 6.53
N GLY A 95 -13.11 1.74 7.48
CA GLY A 95 -13.88 0.52 7.29
C GLY A 95 -13.16 -0.57 6.48
N ILE A 96 -11.86 -0.44 6.26
CA ILE A 96 -11.02 -1.45 5.61
C ILE A 96 -10.80 -2.61 6.59
N THR A 97 -11.25 -3.80 6.19
CA THR A 97 -11.26 -5.01 7.03
C THR A 97 -10.37 -6.13 6.46
N SER A 98 -9.70 -5.89 5.33
CA SER A 98 -8.76 -6.82 4.71
C SER A 98 -7.55 -6.05 4.13
N MET A 99 -6.39 -6.71 4.04
CA MET A 99 -5.13 -6.15 3.51
C MET A 99 -4.31 -7.20 2.77
#